data_AF-A0A529LHJ0-F1
#
_entry.id   AF-A0A529LHJ0-F1
#
_cell.length_a   1.000
_cell.length_b   1.000
_cell.length_c   1.000
_cell.angle_alpha   90.00
_cell.angle_beta   90.00
_cell.angle_gamma   90.00
#
_symmetry.space_group_name_H-M   'P 1'
#
loop_
_entity.id
_entity.type
_entity.pdbx_description
1 polymer ?
#
loop_
_entity_poly.entity_id
_entity_poly.type
_entity_poly.pdbx_seq_one_letter_code
_entity_poly.pdbx_strand_id
1 'polypeptide(L)'
;MHPAFSVVFFTTATGAGYGLLALLGVLGGFQFIPPDFWLGFIGMGLALGLIVAGLLSSTGHLGRPERAWRAFSQWRSSWLSREGVASVITFIPAGLFGIGWIFFGKTDGWAGIAGSLAAIGAIITVCTTGMIYASLKPIAQWHSHFTLPGYLIFSAMT
;
A
#
# COMPACT_ATOMS: atom_id res chain seq x y z
N MET A 1 2.90 25.42 5.69
CA MET A 1 2.53 24.67 4.47
C MET A 1 1.02 24.52 4.44
N HIS A 2 0.39 24.70 3.28
CA HIS A 2 -1.02 24.33 3.05
C HIS A 2 -1.04 23.12 2.11
N PRO A 3 -1.05 21.88 2.63
CA PRO A 3 -1.02 20.69 1.79
C PRO A 3 -2.29 20.62 0.94
N ALA A 4 -2.15 20.20 -0.31
CA ALA A 4 -3.30 19.91 -1.16
C ALA A 4 -4.12 18.78 -0.51
N PHE A 5 -5.44 18.98 -0.40
CA PHE A 5 -6.35 18.02 0.24
C PHE A 5 -6.21 16.60 -0.33
N SER A 6 -5.99 16.49 -1.63
CA SER A 6 -5.80 15.23 -2.32
C SER A 6 -4.55 14.46 -1.97
N VAL A 7 -3.48 15.16 -1.57
CA VAL A 7 -2.25 14.52 -1.08
C VAL A 7 -2.51 13.94 0.30
N VAL A 8 -3.26 14.65 1.14
CA VAL A 8 -3.70 14.15 2.46
C VAL A 8 -4.61 12.94 2.28
N PHE A 9 -5.63 13.04 1.42
CA PHE A 9 -6.53 11.93 1.13
C PHE A 9 -5.77 10.73 0.54
N PHE A 10 -4.86 10.98 -0.41
CA PHE A 10 -4.00 9.94 -0.99
C PHE A 10 -3.23 9.18 0.08
N THR A 11 -2.44 9.87 0.91
CA THR A 11 -1.57 9.20 1.89
C THR A 11 -2.35 8.51 3.00
N THR A 12 -3.48 9.09 3.44
CA THR A 12 -4.35 8.44 4.42
C THR A 12 -5.03 7.21 3.84
N ALA A 13 -5.60 7.29 2.63
CA ALA A 13 -6.30 6.16 2.01
C ALA A 13 -5.34 5.03 1.63
N THR A 14 -4.20 5.32 0.99
CA THR A 14 -3.22 4.28 0.63
C THR A 14 -2.52 3.71 1.86
N GLY A 15 -2.16 4.53 2.85
CA GLY A 15 -1.62 4.05 4.11
C GLY A 15 -2.58 3.09 4.80
N ALA A 16 -3.86 3.43 4.84
CA ALA A 16 -4.89 2.58 5.41
C ALA A 16 -5.10 1.28 4.63
N GLY A 17 -5.21 1.37 3.30
CA GLY A 17 -5.45 0.21 2.45
C GLY A 17 -4.26 -0.77 2.41
N TYR A 18 -3.02 -0.27 2.33
CA TYR A 18 -1.82 -1.11 2.41
C TYR A 18 -1.60 -1.67 3.82
N GLY A 19 -1.92 -0.91 4.86
CA GLY A 19 -1.93 -1.40 6.25
C GLY A 19 -2.84 -2.61 6.43
N LEU A 20 -4.10 -2.46 6.02
CA LEU A 20 -5.07 -3.55 6.06
C LEU A 20 -4.67 -4.74 5.18
N LEU A 21 -4.15 -4.50 3.97
CA LEU A 21 -3.66 -5.57 3.09
C LEU A 21 -2.50 -6.35 3.74
N ALA A 22 -1.60 -5.65 4.43
CA ALA A 22 -0.51 -6.28 5.16
C ALA A 22 -1.01 -7.17 6.29
N LEU A 23 -1.99 -6.68 7.08
CA LEU A 23 -2.61 -7.45 8.16
C LEU A 23 -3.33 -8.69 7.61
N LEU A 24 -4.14 -8.55 6.56
CA LEU A 24 -4.85 -9.66 5.94
C LEU A 24 -3.89 -10.69 5.32
N GLY A 25 -2.84 -10.22 4.65
CA GLY A 25 -1.83 -11.08 4.03
C GLY A 25 -1.02 -11.87 5.06
N VAL A 26 -0.64 -11.26 6.18
CA VAL A 26 0.06 -11.94 7.29
C VAL A 26 -0.90 -12.88 8.03
N LEU A 27 -2.01 -12.37 8.55
CA LEU A 27 -2.92 -13.17 9.38
C LEU A 27 -3.55 -14.31 8.59
N GLY A 28 -4.01 -14.03 7.36
CA GLY A 28 -4.55 -15.06 6.48
C GLY A 28 -3.46 -16.00 5.97
N GLY A 29 -2.34 -15.48 5.48
CA GLY A 29 -1.27 -16.31 4.91
C GLY A 29 -0.63 -17.28 5.92
N PHE A 30 -0.52 -16.87 7.19
CA PHE A 30 -0.05 -17.72 8.29
C PHE A 30 -1.18 -18.47 9.01
N GLN A 31 -2.42 -18.44 8.51
CA GLN A 31 -3.57 -19.16 9.07
C GLN A 31 -3.95 -18.77 10.51
N PHE A 32 -3.63 -17.55 10.95
CA PHE A 32 -4.08 -17.02 12.24
C PHE A 32 -5.57 -16.66 12.26
N ILE A 33 -6.16 -16.46 11.08
CA ILE A 33 -7.59 -16.23 10.89
C ILE A 33 -8.16 -17.27 9.93
N PRO A 34 -9.41 -17.71 10.14
CA PRO A 34 -10.05 -18.68 9.25
C PRO A 34 -10.29 -18.03 7.87
N PRO A 35 -10.33 -18.84 6.79
CA PRO A 35 -10.66 -18.37 5.44
C PRO A 35 -12.17 -18.09 5.29
N ASP A 36 -12.72 -17.26 6.17
CA ASP A 36 -14.13 -16.83 6.12
C ASP A 36 -14.38 -15.95 4.88
N PHE A 37 -15.48 -16.21 4.18
CA PHE A 37 -15.81 -15.51 2.94
C PHE A 37 -16.06 -14.02 3.16
N TRP A 38 -16.84 -13.65 4.18
CA TRP A 38 -17.23 -12.26 4.40
C TRP A 38 -16.06 -11.42 4.88
N LEU A 39 -15.21 -11.98 5.74
CA LEU A 39 -13.96 -11.35 6.16
C LEU A 39 -13.04 -11.11 4.96
N GLY A 40 -12.85 -12.13 4.10
CA GLY A 40 -12.05 -12.00 2.89
C GLY A 40 -12.63 -10.98 1.91
N PHE A 41 -13.93 -11.04 1.63
CA PHE A 41 -14.60 -10.17 0.66
C PHE A 41 -14.60 -8.70 1.09
N ILE A 42 -15.03 -8.43 2.33
CA ILE A 42 -15.08 -7.07 2.88
C ILE A 42 -13.66 -6.54 3.11
N GLY A 43 -12.78 -7.34 3.71
CA GLY A 43 -11.40 -6.95 4.03
C GLY A 43 -10.58 -6.63 2.77
N MET A 44 -10.56 -7.55 1.79
CA MET A 44 -9.84 -7.33 0.53
C MET A 44 -10.49 -6.21 -0.28
N GLY A 45 -11.82 -6.15 -0.32
CA GLY A 45 -12.56 -5.09 -1.02
C GLY A 45 -12.26 -3.71 -0.45
N LEU A 46 -12.25 -3.57 0.87
CA LEU A 46 -11.91 -2.32 1.56
C LEU A 46 -10.43 -1.94 1.34
N ALA A 47 -9.51 -2.88 1.52
CA ALA A 47 -8.08 -2.64 1.34
C ALA A 47 -7.76 -2.17 -0.08
N LEU A 48 -8.20 -2.92 -1.09
CA LEU A 48 -7.96 -2.59 -2.49
C LEU A 48 -8.73 -1.34 -2.92
N GLY A 49 -9.96 -1.15 -2.43
CA GLY A 49 -10.75 0.04 -2.69
C GLY A 49 -10.06 1.32 -2.20
N LEU A 50 -9.53 1.31 -0.98
CA LEU A 50 -8.76 2.43 -0.42
C LEU A 50 -7.46 2.69 -1.19
N ILE A 51 -6.72 1.63 -1.55
CA ILE A 51 -5.49 1.76 -2.35
C ILE A 51 -5.80 2.40 -3.70
N VAL A 52 -6.81 1.90 -4.42
CA VAL A 52 -7.20 2.41 -5.74
C VAL A 52 -7.70 3.85 -5.64
N ALA A 53 -8.57 4.16 -4.68
CA ALA A 53 -9.08 5.51 -4.48
C ALA A 53 -7.95 6.51 -4.18
N GLY A 54 -6.98 6.11 -3.34
CA GLY A 54 -5.79 6.91 -3.08
C GLY A 54 -4.95 7.12 -4.35
N LEU A 55 -4.57 6.06 -5.06
CA LEU A 55 -3.77 6.16 -6.28
C LEU A 55 -4.44 7.00 -7.37
N LEU A 56 -5.77 6.90 -7.52
CA LEU A 56 -6.51 7.76 -8.44
C LEU A 56 -6.46 9.24 -8.01
N SER A 57 -6.61 9.53 -6.71
CA SER A 57 -6.46 10.88 -6.17
C SER A 57 -5.09 11.49 -6.49
N SER A 58 -4.01 10.70 -6.42
CA SER A 58 -2.65 11.18 -6.74
C SER A 58 -2.50 11.53 -8.22
N THR A 59 -3.12 10.77 -9.12
CA THR A 59 -3.11 11.07 -10.56
C THR A 59 -3.95 12.29 -10.93
N GLY A 60 -5.05 12.54 -10.22
CA GLY A 60 -5.94 13.69 -10.47
C GLY A 60 -5.29 15.06 -10.25
N HIS A 61 -4.13 15.11 -9.58
CA HIS A 61 -3.39 16.35 -9.30
C HIS A 61 -2.19 16.56 -10.23
N LEU A 62 -1.95 15.62 -11.14
CA LEU A 62 -0.90 15.76 -12.12
C LEU A 62 -1.30 16.81 -13.14
N GLY A 63 -0.47 17.84 -13.33
CA GLY A 63 -0.69 18.82 -14.39
C GLY A 63 -0.58 18.24 -15.82
N ARG A 64 0.03 17.05 -15.96
CA ARG A 64 0.20 16.31 -17.22
C ARG A 64 0.03 14.79 -17.01
N PRO A 65 -1.22 14.30 -16.83
CA PRO A 65 -1.49 12.90 -16.52
C PRO A 65 -0.97 11.93 -17.60
N GLU A 66 -0.89 12.37 -18.86
CA GLU A 66 -0.37 11.58 -19.98
C GLU A 66 1.11 11.20 -19.83
N ARG A 67 1.83 11.87 -18.91
CA ARG A 67 3.24 11.62 -18.60
C ARG A 67 3.44 10.88 -17.28
N ALA A 68 2.37 10.46 -16.60
CA ALA A 68 2.43 9.75 -15.33
C ALA A 68 3.35 8.52 -15.38
N TRP A 69 3.36 7.80 -16.51
CA TRP A 69 4.21 6.63 -16.70
C TRP A 69 5.71 6.91 -16.54
N ARG A 70 6.17 8.15 -16.77
CA ARG A 70 7.58 8.53 -16.57
C ARG A 70 7.98 8.51 -15.11
N ALA A 71 7.02 8.61 -14.18
CA ALA A 71 7.28 8.53 -12.75
C ALA A 71 7.84 7.15 -12.34
N PHE A 72 7.66 6.10 -13.14
CA PHE A 72 8.20 4.76 -12.86
C PHE A 72 9.66 4.56 -13.33
N SER A 73 10.23 5.50 -14.09
CA SER A 73 11.55 5.32 -14.72
C SER A 73 12.74 5.49 -13.77
N GLN A 74 12.59 6.27 -12.70
CA GLN A 74 13.69 6.68 -11.81
C GLN A 74 13.72 5.91 -10.49
N TRP A 75 13.28 4.64 -10.48
CA TRP A 75 13.13 3.82 -9.27
C TRP A 75 14.45 3.58 -8.52
N ARG A 76 15.60 3.73 -9.18
CA ARG A 76 16.92 3.61 -8.53
C ARG A 76 17.30 4.83 -7.69
N SER A 77 16.82 6.02 -8.02
CA SER A 77 17.23 7.29 -7.40
C SER A 77 16.12 8.01 -6.65
N SER A 78 14.85 7.76 -7.01
CA SER A 78 13.68 8.48 -6.50
C SER A 78 12.79 7.60 -5.63
N TRP A 79 12.53 8.03 -4.38
CA TRP A 79 11.57 7.39 -3.49
C TRP A 79 10.14 7.41 -4.04
N LEU A 80 9.73 8.50 -4.67
CA LEU A 80 8.43 8.61 -5.34
C LEU A 80 8.28 7.56 -6.45
N SER A 81 9.36 7.32 -7.20
CA SER A 81 9.36 6.29 -8.24
C SER A 81 9.28 4.87 -7.67
N ARG A 82 9.96 4.62 -6.54
CA ARG A 82 9.88 3.35 -5.81
C ARG A 82 8.49 3.09 -5.25
N GLU A 83 7.83 4.12 -4.69
CA GLU A 83 6.44 4.03 -4.23
C GLU A 83 5.50 3.66 -5.37
N GLY A 84 5.61 4.35 -6.50
CA GLY A 84 4.80 4.03 -7.69
C GLY A 84 5.00 2.59 -8.15
N VAL A 85 6.24 2.12 -8.25
CA VAL A 85 6.53 0.74 -8.68
C VAL A 85 6.02 -0.28 -7.66
N ALA A 86 6.32 -0.08 -6.38
CA ALA A 86 5.91 -1.00 -5.31
C ALA A 86 4.39 -1.10 -5.19
N SER A 87 3.69 0.03 -5.22
CA SER A 87 2.23 0.09 -5.14
C SER A 87 1.56 -0.69 -6.27
N VAL A 88 2.01 -0.50 -7.52
CA VAL A 88 1.43 -1.20 -8.68
C VAL A 88 1.75 -2.70 -8.67
N ILE A 89 2.99 -3.08 -8.38
CA ILE A 89 3.40 -4.49 -8.36
C ILE A 89 2.66 -5.27 -7.28
N THR A 90 2.35 -4.64 -6.14
CA THR A 90 1.65 -5.27 -5.01
C THR A 90 0.25 -5.79 -5.38
N PHE A 91 -0.40 -5.23 -6.41
CA PHE A 91 -1.70 -5.73 -6.88
C PHE A 91 -1.64 -7.17 -7.40
N ILE A 92 -0.49 -7.64 -7.91
CA ILE A 92 -0.35 -9.01 -8.43
C ILE A 92 -0.55 -10.04 -7.32
N PRO A 93 0.29 -10.07 -6.26
CA PRO A 93 0.09 -11.02 -5.17
C PRO A 93 -1.22 -10.74 -4.39
N ALA A 94 -1.65 -9.48 -4.26
CA ALA A 94 -2.91 -9.15 -3.58
C ALA A 94 -4.13 -9.72 -4.31
N GLY A 95 -4.16 -9.62 -5.64
CA GLY A 95 -5.21 -10.18 -6.47
C GLY A 95 -5.24 -11.71 -6.40
N LEU A 96 -4.06 -12.36 -6.49
CA LEU A 96 -3.95 -13.81 -6.32
C LEU A 96 -4.42 -14.27 -4.95
N PHE A 97 -4.04 -13.55 -3.88
CA PHE A 97 -4.49 -13.84 -2.53
C PHE A 97 -6.01 -13.69 -2.38
N GLY A 98 -6.59 -12.60 -2.89
CA GLY A 98 -8.04 -12.39 -2.90
C GLY A 98 -8.78 -13.47 -3.70
N ILE A 99 -8.22 -13.91 -4.83
CA ILE A 99 -8.79 -15.02 -5.62
C ILE A 99 -8.79 -16.31 -4.80
N GLY A 100 -7.65 -16.66 -4.20
CA GLY A 100 -7.51 -17.85 -3.34
C GLY A 100 -8.51 -17.84 -2.19
N TRP A 101 -8.62 -16.72 -1.49
CA TRP A 101 -9.48 -16.60 -0.34
C TRP A 101 -10.97 -16.61 -0.72
N ILE A 102 -11.40 -15.67 -1.56
CA ILE A 102 -12.83 -15.39 -1.78
C ILE A 102 -13.48 -16.48 -2.64
N PHE A 103 -12.79 -16.99 -3.66
CA PHE A 103 -13.37 -17.95 -4.60
C PHE A 103 -13.06 -19.40 -4.26
N PHE A 104 -11.90 -19.66 -3.65
CA PHE A 104 -11.48 -21.03 -3.31
C PHE A 104 -11.53 -21.34 -1.81
N GLY A 105 -11.81 -20.35 -0.95
CA GLY A 105 -11.82 -20.55 0.51
C GLY A 105 -10.45 -20.95 1.06
N LYS A 106 -9.37 -20.56 0.37
CA LYS A 106 -7.99 -20.95 0.71
C LYS A 106 -7.15 -19.73 1.05
N THR A 107 -6.49 -19.80 2.19
CA THR A 107 -5.48 -18.83 2.61
C THR A 107 -4.12 -19.49 2.84
N ASP A 108 -4.00 -20.78 2.53
CA ASP A 108 -2.81 -21.62 2.67
C ASP A 108 -2.15 -21.93 1.31
N GLY A 109 -1.04 -22.68 1.33
CA GLY A 109 -0.33 -23.10 0.11
C GLY A 109 0.04 -21.92 -0.79
N TRP A 110 -0.37 -21.97 -2.06
CA TRP A 110 -0.11 -20.90 -3.02
C TRP A 110 -0.81 -19.59 -2.65
N ALA A 111 -2.00 -19.66 -2.04
CA ALA A 111 -2.74 -18.47 -1.62
C ALA A 111 -2.04 -17.82 -0.42
N GLY A 112 -1.55 -18.61 0.53
CA GLY A 112 -0.79 -18.08 1.67
C GLY A 112 0.54 -17.43 1.27
N ILE A 113 1.25 -18.01 0.29
CA ILE A 113 2.44 -17.40 -0.32
C ILE A 113 2.06 -16.06 -0.98
N ALA A 114 0.97 -16.03 -1.76
CA ALA A 114 0.48 -14.79 -2.35
C ALA A 114 0.12 -13.74 -1.29
N GLY A 115 -0.54 -14.13 -0.20
CA GLY A 115 -0.85 -13.24 0.93
C GLY A 115 0.40 -12.67 1.60
N SER A 116 1.42 -13.51 1.80
CA SER A 116 2.70 -13.08 2.37
C SER A 116 3.44 -12.10 1.45
N LEU A 117 3.45 -12.37 0.14
CA LEU A 117 4.03 -11.46 -0.85
C LEU A 117 3.25 -10.15 -0.95
N ALA A 118 1.92 -10.19 -0.83
CA ALA A 118 1.07 -9.00 -0.79
C ALA A 118 1.38 -8.15 0.44
N ALA A 119 1.57 -8.78 1.60
CA ALA A 119 1.94 -8.08 2.82
C ALA A 119 3.34 -7.44 2.73
N ILE A 120 4.32 -8.17 2.19
CA ILE A 120 5.66 -7.62 1.95
C ILE A 120 5.59 -6.43 0.99
N GLY A 121 4.86 -6.54 -0.12
CA GLY A 121 4.67 -5.46 -1.08
C GLY A 121 3.99 -4.23 -0.46
N ALA A 122 2.98 -4.45 0.38
CA ALA A 122 2.28 -3.40 1.10
C ALA A 122 3.19 -2.67 2.09
N ILE A 123 3.97 -3.41 2.89
CA ILE A 123 4.94 -2.84 3.84
C ILE A 123 6.01 -2.06 3.08
N ILE A 124 6.55 -2.60 1.98
CA ILE A 124 7.54 -1.89 1.14
C ILE A 124 6.93 -0.59 0.61
N THR A 125 5.67 -0.61 0.18
CA THR A 125 4.98 0.58 -0.33
C THR A 125 4.87 1.65 0.75
N VAL A 126 4.39 1.31 1.95
CA VAL A 126 4.32 2.24 3.09
C VAL A 126 5.71 2.77 3.47
N CYS A 127 6.74 1.91 3.46
CA CYS A 127 8.12 2.33 3.68
C CYS A 127 8.57 3.37 2.65
N THR A 128 8.30 3.13 1.36
CA THR A 128 8.67 4.08 0.31
C THR A 128 7.94 5.41 0.46
N THR A 129 6.65 5.41 0.84
CA THR A 129 5.89 6.63 1.14
C THR A 129 6.55 7.40 2.30
N GLY A 130 6.84 6.72 3.42
CA GLY A 130 7.51 7.34 4.56
C GLY A 130 8.88 7.92 4.21
N MET A 131 9.64 7.25 3.33
CA MET A 131 10.96 7.71 2.89
C MET A 131 10.92 8.92 1.95
N ILE A 132 9.82 9.16 1.24
CA ILE A 132 9.63 10.43 0.50
C ILE A 132 9.77 11.59 1.48
N TYR A 133 9.01 11.56 2.58
CA TYR A 133 9.02 12.61 3.60
C TYR A 133 10.33 12.63 4.39
N ALA A 134 10.83 11.45 4.80
CA ALA A 134 12.07 11.35 5.57
C ALA A 134 13.29 11.87 4.81
N SER A 135 13.29 11.86 3.47
CA SER A 135 14.40 12.34 2.65
C SER A 135 14.44 13.87 2.46
N LEU A 136 13.38 14.60 2.84
CA LEU A 136 13.25 16.05 2.63
C LEU A 136 13.96 16.87 3.72
N LYS A 137 15.29 16.98 3.61
CA LYS A 137 16.16 17.73 4.53
C LYS A 137 15.67 19.14 4.92
N PRO A 138 15.08 19.95 4.02
CA PRO A 138 14.65 21.31 4.38
C PRO A 138 13.51 21.37 5.42
N ILE A 139 12.76 20.28 5.62
CA ILE A 139 11.60 20.27 6.51
C ILE A 139 11.94 19.42 7.72
N ALA A 140 12.46 20.06 8.78
CA ALA A 140 12.96 19.37 9.97
C ALA A 140 11.91 18.45 10.64
N GLN A 141 10.63 18.81 10.59
CA GLN A 141 9.53 17.99 11.13
C GLN A 141 9.36 16.66 10.39
N TRP A 142 9.74 16.59 9.12
CA TRP A 142 9.66 15.39 8.28
C TRP A 142 11.00 14.67 8.19
N HIS A 143 12.11 15.39 8.27
CA HIS A 143 13.46 14.82 8.27
C HIS A 143 13.85 14.31 9.67
N SER A 144 13.15 13.28 10.11
CA SER A 144 13.34 12.65 11.42
C SER A 144 13.40 11.13 11.31
N HIS A 145 14.20 10.50 12.16
CA HIS A 145 14.29 9.04 12.30
C HIS A 145 12.96 8.38 12.70
N PHE A 146 12.02 9.15 13.23
CA PHE A 146 10.68 8.68 13.62
C PHE A 146 9.67 8.70 12.47
N THR A 147 10.00 9.29 11.32
CA THR A 147 9.06 9.45 10.20
C THR A 147 8.66 8.11 9.62
N LEU A 148 9.64 7.28 9.24
CA LEU A 148 9.37 5.95 8.72
C LEU A 148 8.63 5.05 9.72
N PRO A 149 9.09 4.92 11.00
CA PRO A 149 8.33 4.20 12.02
C PRO A 149 6.90 4.73 12.19
N GLY A 150 6.69 6.04 12.17
CA GLY A 150 5.37 6.65 12.26
C GLY A 150 4.44 6.21 11.14
N TYR A 151 4.91 6.23 9.88
CA TYR A 151 4.12 5.75 8.74
C TYR A 151 3.72 4.27 8.86
N LEU A 152 4.64 3.42 9.33
CA LEU A 152 4.37 2.00 9.54
C LEU A 152 3.35 1.77 10.66
N ILE A 153 3.52 2.45 11.80
CA ILE A 153 2.60 2.34 12.94
C ILE A 153 1.20 2.81 12.55
N PHE A 154 1.08 4.00 11.94
CA PHE A 154 -0.23 4.53 11.55
C PHE A 154 -0.91 3.66 10.50
N SER A 155 -0.15 3.07 9.57
CA SER A 155 -0.71 2.12 8.61
C SER A 155 -1.17 0.84 9.31
N ALA A 156 -0.42 0.33 10.28
CA ALA A 156 -0.77 -0.88 11.02
C ALA A 156 -1.97 -0.71 11.98
N MET A 157 -2.34 0.52 12.35
CA MET A 157 -3.49 0.84 13.21
C MET A 157 -4.83 0.93 12.45
N THR A 158 -4.93 0.31 11.27
CA THR A 158 -6.16 0.25 10.47
C THR A 158 -7.08 -0.88 10.85
#